data_AF-A0A925DRS0-F1
#
_entry.id   AF-A0A925DRS0-F1
#
_cell.length_a   1.000
_cell.length_b   1.000
_cell.length_c   1.000
_cell.angle_alpha   90.00
_cell.angle_beta   90.00
_cell.angle_gamma   90.00
#
_symmetry.space_group_name_H-M   'P 1'
#
loop_
_entity.id
_entity.type
_entity.pdbx_description
1 polymer ?
#
loop_
_entity_poly.entity_id
_entity_poly.type
_entity_poly.pdbx_seq_one_letter_code
_entity_poly.pdbx_strand_id
1 'polypeptide(L)' 'MISFEEYTYTVTDRFLRYVKIDTQSDPNSATIPSTAKQKNLSKILVEELKAMGIADAELDEFGYVYATIPSNT' A
#
# COMPACT_ATOMS: atom_id res chain seq x y z
N MET A 1 -4.67 10.65 -28.45
CA MET A 1 -3.64 9.65 -28.11
C MET A 1 -2.88 10.23 -26.93
N ILE A 2 -3.07 9.70 -25.72
CA ILE A 2 -2.30 10.18 -24.57
C ILE A 2 -0.88 9.70 -24.81
N SER A 3 0.05 10.64 -24.99
CA SER A 3 1.46 10.31 -25.05
C SER A 3 1.93 9.91 -23.65
N PHE A 4 2.64 8.77 -23.54
CA PHE A 4 3.27 8.34 -22.30
C PHE A 4 4.56 9.11 -21.98
N GLU A 5 4.94 10.07 -22.82
CA GLU A 5 6.16 10.88 -22.66
C GLU A 5 6.12 11.77 -21.40
N GLU A 6 4.93 12.07 -20.85
CA GLU A 6 4.77 12.86 -19.62
C GLU A 6 4.58 12.01 -18.34
N TYR A 7 4.54 10.67 -18.45
CA TYR A 7 4.34 9.82 -17.28
C TYR A 7 5.65 9.61 -16.53
N THR A 8 5.74 10.17 -15.32
CA THR A 8 6.87 9.90 -14.42
C THR A 8 6.70 8.51 -13.81
N TYR A 9 7.52 7.56 -14.25
CA TYR A 9 7.55 6.22 -13.67
C TYR A 9 8.11 6.26 -12.26
N THR A 10 7.28 5.95 -11.26
CA THR A 10 7.66 5.97 -9.83
C THR A 10 7.89 4.57 -9.23
N VAL A 11 7.74 3.51 -10.02
CA VAL A 11 7.74 2.13 -9.52
C VAL A 11 9.06 1.75 -8.83
N THR A 12 10.20 2.14 -9.39
CA THR A 12 11.52 1.84 -8.82
C THR A 12 11.71 2.51 -7.45
N ASP A 13 11.35 3.78 -7.33
CA ASP A 13 11.49 4.52 -6.07
C ASP A 13 10.56 3.97 -4.98
N ARG A 14 9.32 3.65 -5.34
CA ARG A 14 8.34 3.02 -4.44
C ARG A 14 8.83 1.64 -4.00
N PHE A 15 9.29 0.81 -4.94
CA PHE A 15 9.86 -0.49 -4.63
C PHE A 15 11.03 -0.38 -3.65
N LEU A 16 12.03 0.48 -3.94
CA LEU A 16 13.19 0.68 -3.09
C LEU A 16 12.85 1.26 -1.71
N ARG A 17 11.76 2.02 -1.59
CA ARG A 17 11.22 2.45 -0.29
C ARG A 17 10.60 1.29 0.48
N TYR A 18 9.77 0.48 -0.18
CA TYR A 18 9.01 -0.57 0.49
C TYR A 18 9.87 -1.73 0.96
N VAL A 19 10.86 -2.16 0.16
CA VAL A 19 11.74 -3.29 0.52
C VAL A 19 12.62 -3.02 1.74
N LYS A 20 12.74 -1.76 2.16
CA LYS A 20 13.44 -1.37 3.40
C LYS A 20 12.59 -1.59 4.66
N ILE A 21 11.29 -1.84 4.49
CA ILE A 21 10.37 -2.06 5.60
C ILE A 21 10.32 -3.56 5.86
N ASP A 22 10.62 -3.95 7.10
CA ASP A 22 10.52 -5.35 7.51
C ASP A 22 9.06 -5.78 7.64
N THR A 23 8.61 -6.60 6.69
CA THR A 23 7.25 -7.16 6.62
C THR A 23 7.25 -8.69 6.68
N GLN A 24 8.32 -9.30 7.16
CA GLN A 24 8.41 -10.77 7.22
C GLN A 24 7.33 -11.34 8.13
N SER A 25 6.60 -12.35 7.65
CA SER A 25 5.60 -13.09 8.41
C SER A 25 6.21 -14.08 9.39
N ASP A 26 5.44 -14.46 10.41
CA ASP A 26 5.76 -15.55 11.33
C ASP A 26 4.77 -16.71 11.12
N PRO A 27 5.19 -17.86 10.56
CA PRO A 27 4.30 -18.99 10.31
C PRO A 27 3.80 -19.67 11.59
N ASN A 28 4.41 -19.41 12.75
CA ASN A 28 3.99 -20.00 14.04
C ASN A 28 3.03 -19.09 14.81
N SER A 29 2.74 -17.89 14.29
CA SER A 29 1.88 -16.93 14.96
C SER A 29 0.40 -17.30 14.84
N ALA A 30 -0.33 -17.11 15.92
CA ALA A 30 -1.79 -17.24 15.97
C ALA A 30 -2.52 -15.90 15.76
N THR A 31 -1.79 -14.81 15.51
CA THR A 31 -2.37 -13.47 15.32
C THR A 31 -2.46 -13.09 13.85
N ILE A 32 -3.36 -12.15 13.53
CA ILE A 32 -3.45 -11.53 12.21
C ILE A 32 -3.20 -10.01 12.36
N PRO A 33 -2.20 -9.44 11.67
CA PRO A 33 -1.16 -10.14 10.90
C PRO A 33 -0.25 -10.96 11.83
N SER A 34 0.48 -11.91 11.25
CA SER A 34 1.36 -12.79 12.03
C SER A 34 2.48 -12.05 12.77
N THR A 35 2.88 -10.88 12.27
CA THR A 35 3.78 -9.97 12.96
C THR A 35 3.26 -8.54 12.88
N ALA A 36 3.21 -7.81 14.01
CA ALA A 36 2.71 -6.44 14.05
C ALA A 36 3.44 -5.48 13.09
N LYS A 37 4.73 -5.71 12.83
CA LYS A 37 5.57 -4.93 11.89
C LYS A 37 5.03 -4.88 10.46
N GLN A 38 4.25 -5.87 10.02
CA GLN A 38 3.60 -5.85 8.69
C GLN A 38 2.72 -4.61 8.50
N LYS A 39 2.05 -4.14 9.57
CA LYS A 39 1.21 -2.93 9.51
C LYS A 39 2.00 -1.64 9.24
N ASN A 40 3.33 -1.65 9.37
CA ASN A 40 4.14 -0.48 9.06
C ASN A 40 4.07 -0.12 7.57
N LEU A 41 4.14 -1.12 6.69
CA LEU A 41 3.94 -0.91 5.26
C LEU A 41 2.47 -0.57 4.97
N SER A 42 1.51 -1.28 5.57
CA SER A 42 0.07 -1.01 5.35
C SER A 42 -0.31 0.45 5.62
N LYS A 43 0.21 1.05 6.71
CA LYS A 43 -0.02 2.47 7.03
C LYS A 43 0.52 3.41 5.95
N ILE A 44 1.72 3.13 5.45
CA ILE A 44 2.32 3.93 4.36
C ILE A 44 1.47 3.83 3.08
N LEU A 45 0.98 2.63 2.75
CA LEU A 45 0.14 2.44 1.58
C LEU A 45 -1.18 3.21 1.69
N VAL A 46 -1.84 3.21 2.85
CA VAL A 46 -3.06 4.02 3.07
C VAL A 46 -2.79 5.50 2.87
N GLU A 47 -1.72 6.04 3.45
CA GLU A 47 -1.38 7.46 3.29
C GLU A 47 -1.05 7.82 1.84
N GLU A 48 -0.36 6.94 1.11
CA GLU A 48 -0.08 7.15 -0.30
C GLU A 48 -1.34 7.10 -1.17
N LEU A 49 -2.26 6.16 -0.91
CA LEU A 49 -3.54 6.07 -1.63
C LEU A 49 -4.39 7.33 -1.39
N LYS A 50 -4.43 7.81 -0.15
CA LYS A 50 -5.09 9.09 0.19
C LYS A 50 -4.42 10.27 -0.53
N ALA A 51 -3.10 10.32 -0.56
CA ALA A 51 -2.35 11.36 -1.28
C ALA A 51 -2.59 11.32 -2.80
N MET A 52 -2.92 10.15 -3.36
CA MET A 52 -3.33 9.97 -4.76
C MET A 52 -4.81 10.33 -5.01
N GLY A 53 -5.55 10.76 -3.98
CA GLY A 53 -6.95 11.17 -4.09
C GLY A 53 -7.98 10.08 -3.78
N ILE A 54 -7.54 8.89 -3.33
CA ILE A 54 -8.45 7.80 -2.96
C ILE A 54 -8.84 7.96 -1.49
N ALA A 55 -9.87 8.78 -1.26
CA ALA A 55 -10.26 9.23 0.09
C ALA A 55 -10.79 8.11 1.00
N ASP A 56 -11.33 7.03 0.42
CA ASP A 56 -11.86 5.88 1.16
C ASP A 56 -10.79 4.84 1.52
N ALA A 57 -9.51 5.11 1.23
CA ALA A 57 -8.44 4.19 1.57
C ALA A 57 -8.37 3.98 3.10
N GLU A 58 -8.44 2.72 3.52
CA GLU A 58 -8.49 2.34 4.92
C GLU A 58 -7.62 1.13 5.25
N LEU A 59 -7.25 1.02 6.52
CA LEU A 59 -6.50 -0.09 7.09
C LEU A 59 -7.35 -0.67 8.22
N ASP A 60 -7.73 -1.94 8.10
CA ASP A 60 -8.51 -2.61 9.13
C ASP A 60 -7.66 -3.10 10.31
N GLU A 61 -8.33 -3.70 11.30
CA GLU A 61 -7.68 -4.22 12.50
C GLU A 61 -6.76 -5.43 12.23
N PHE A 62 -6.90 -6.11 11.09
CA PHE A 62 -6.14 -7.29 10.70
C PHE A 62 -4.97 -6.96 9.75
N GLY A 63 -4.83 -5.70 9.35
CA GLY A 63 -3.72 -5.24 8.51
C GLY A 63 -4.03 -5.21 7.02
N TYR A 64 -5.27 -5.49 6.61
CA TYR A 64 -5.72 -5.39 5.22
C TYR A 64 -5.93 -3.93 4.82
N VAL A 65 -5.49 -3.60 3.61
CA VAL A 65 -5.66 -2.27 3.03
C VAL A 65 -6.71 -2.35 1.93
N TYR A 66 -7.73 -1.52 2.03
CA TYR A 66 -8.81 -1.39 1.03
C TYR A 66 -8.85 0.04 0.49
N ALA A 67 -9.31 0.18 -0.75
CA ALA A 67 -9.44 1.45 -1.47
C ALA A 67 -10.30 1.24 -2.73
N THR A 68 -11.06 2.26 -3.14
CA THR A 68 -11.94 2.18 -4.32
C THR A 68 -11.53 3.17 -5.40
N ILE A 69 -11.41 2.68 -6.64
CA ILE A 69 -11.30 3.53 -7.83
C ILE A 69 -12.67 3.58 -8.51
N PRO A 70 -13.29 4.77 -8.66
CA PRO A 70 -14.59 4.89 -9.31
C PRO A 70 -14.51 4.51 -10.81
N SER A 71 -15.65 4.11 -11.36
CA SER A 71 -15.80 3.83 -12.80
C SER A 71 -15.53 5.09 -13.64
N ASN A 72 -15.00 4.90 -14.85
CA ASN A 72 -14.61 5.96 -15.78
C ASN A 72 -15.71 6.33 -16.80
N THR A 73 -16.96 6.41 -16.35
CA THR A 73 -18.14 6.67 -17.20
C THR A 73 -17.98 7.88 -18.10
#